data_AF-A0A932T0J7-F1
#
_entry.id   AF-A0A932T0J7-F1
#
_cell.length_a   1.000
_cell.length_b   1.000
_cell.length_c   1.000
_cell.angle_alpha   90.00
_cell.angle_beta   90.00
_cell.angle_gamma   90.00
#
_symmetry.space_group_name_H-M   'P 1'
#
loop_
_entity.id
_entity.type
_entity.pdbx_description
1 polymer ?
#
loop_
_entity_poly.entity_id
_entity_poly.type
_entity_poly.pdbx_seq_one_letter_code
_entity_poly.pdbx_strand_id
1 'polypeptide(L)'
;MAENPQPSKPLGRRAASPAPGAKREAPQLPPRVAGKKKKKSVLVQAAPDVPASETPAAPASELLVPSIMIGVGILAFAGTTLEGRPATMSLGLWLGMNMAILIVSGVLTYGALFIAAQVVDADYGYISTGAVKVAAIVLTQAWFGDLVGWIPIPYAGGLLAWLATYAMFKYFFELDDMAAISSMIVVRVVHWLAFVLALVAIVGAMSHGIDVSPLIAPQPDADVEMDERP
;
A
#
# COMPACT_ATOMS: atom_id res chain seq x y z
N MET A 1 59.80 36.76 -49.60
CA MET A 1 59.16 35.44 -49.81
C MET A 1 57.67 35.67 -49.53
N ALA A 2 56.98 36.42 -50.40
CA ALA A 2 56.23 35.98 -51.59
C ALA A 2 55.01 35.13 -51.19
N GLU A 3 53.74 35.45 -51.45
CA GLU A 3 53.04 36.59 -52.07
C GLU A 3 51.54 36.29 -51.80
N ASN A 4 50.72 37.26 -51.40
CA ASN A 4 49.26 37.17 -51.52
C ASN A 4 48.94 37.55 -52.98
N PRO A 5 48.04 36.87 -53.73
CA PRO A 5 46.66 37.35 -53.78
C PRO A 5 45.56 36.32 -54.23
N GLN A 6 44.30 36.57 -53.87
CA GLN A 6 43.10 36.23 -54.68
C GLN A 6 43.17 36.95 -56.06
N PRO A 7 42.31 36.75 -57.11
CA PRO A 7 41.16 35.86 -57.32
C PRO A 7 41.14 35.20 -58.73
N SER A 8 40.11 34.40 -59.05
CA SER A 8 39.68 34.20 -60.45
C SER A 8 38.15 34.15 -60.57
N LYS A 9 37.60 35.21 -61.18
CA LYS A 9 36.25 35.33 -61.78
C LYS A 9 36.18 34.55 -63.13
N PRO A 10 35.21 34.79 -64.03
CA PRO A 10 33.82 34.32 -64.04
C PRO A 10 33.43 33.67 -65.40
N LEU A 11 32.35 32.90 -65.45
CA LEU A 11 31.63 32.58 -66.69
C LEU A 11 30.14 32.61 -66.32
N GLY A 12 29.40 33.67 -66.64
CA GLY A 12 28.62 33.79 -67.88
C GLY A 12 27.25 33.12 -67.67
N ARG A 13 26.07 33.68 -68.01
CA ARG A 13 25.70 34.72 -68.97
C ARG A 13 24.16 34.91 -68.87
N ARG A 14 23.69 36.17 -68.89
CA ARG A 14 22.31 36.67 -69.24
C ARG A 14 21.15 36.27 -68.31
N ALA A 15 20.44 37.17 -67.62
CA ALA A 15 19.76 38.43 -68.00
C ALA A 15 18.70 38.25 -69.09
N ALA A 16 17.43 38.13 -68.67
CA ALA A 16 16.27 38.60 -69.43
C ALA A 16 15.06 38.86 -68.49
N SER A 17 14.60 40.11 -68.51
CA SER A 17 13.29 40.65 -68.13
C SER A 17 13.16 41.95 -68.94
N PRO A 18 11.97 42.55 -69.16
CA PRO A 18 10.57 42.09 -69.01
C PRO A 18 9.62 42.57 -70.17
N ALA A 19 8.30 42.42 -69.95
CA ALA A 19 7.16 43.26 -70.40
C ALA A 19 6.24 42.71 -71.53
N PRO A 20 5.01 43.26 -71.75
CA PRO A 20 3.91 43.59 -70.80
C PRO A 20 2.47 43.34 -71.34
N GLY A 21 1.46 43.41 -70.45
CA GLY A 21 0.02 43.65 -70.78
C GLY A 21 -0.90 42.50 -70.33
N ALA A 22 -2.04 42.66 -69.66
CA ALA A 22 -2.91 43.81 -69.42
C ALA A 22 -3.82 43.58 -68.19
N LYS A 23 -4.13 44.68 -67.49
CA LYS A 23 -5.34 45.08 -66.72
C LYS A 23 -6.23 44.07 -65.94
N ARG A 24 -6.41 44.42 -64.65
CA ARG A 24 -7.63 44.45 -63.78
C ARG A 24 -8.49 43.19 -63.63
N GLU A 25 -8.56 42.68 -62.39
CA GLU A 25 -9.76 42.62 -61.51
C GLU A 25 -9.48 41.68 -60.31
N ALA A 26 -9.79 42.12 -59.08
CA ALA A 26 -10.01 41.22 -57.94
C ALA A 26 -11.27 40.38 -58.24
N PRO A 27 -11.48 39.14 -57.72
CA PRO A 27 -11.33 38.76 -56.31
C PRO A 27 -10.94 37.27 -56.10
N GLN A 28 -11.12 36.79 -54.87
CA GLN A 28 -11.23 35.39 -54.44
C GLN A 28 -9.97 34.73 -53.88
N LEU A 29 -9.99 34.58 -52.56
CA LEU A 29 -9.40 33.44 -51.86
C LEU A 29 -10.13 32.16 -52.28
N PRO A 30 -9.40 31.08 -52.60
CA PRO A 30 -9.87 29.73 -52.28
C PRO A 30 -8.70 28.82 -51.83
N PRO A 31 -8.94 27.55 -51.48
CA PRO A 31 -9.94 27.03 -50.55
C PRO A 31 -9.27 26.21 -49.42
N ARG A 32 -10.01 26.07 -48.32
CA ARG A 32 -9.73 25.13 -47.22
C ARG A 32 -9.72 23.69 -47.75
N VAL A 33 -8.56 23.02 -47.71
CA VAL A 33 -8.46 21.57 -47.99
C VAL A 33 -8.25 20.80 -46.70
N ALA A 34 -9.08 19.78 -46.54
CA ALA A 34 -9.28 18.99 -45.35
C ALA A 34 -8.12 18.02 -45.04
N GLY A 35 -7.62 18.09 -43.80
CA GLY A 35 -6.93 16.99 -43.12
C GLY A 35 -7.86 16.37 -42.08
N LYS A 36 -8.56 15.32 -42.49
CA LYS A 36 -9.41 14.37 -41.75
C LYS A 36 -9.43 14.47 -40.21
N LYS A 37 -10.53 15.03 -39.66
CA LYS A 37 -11.05 14.66 -38.33
C LYS A 37 -11.70 13.27 -38.43
N LYS A 38 -11.16 12.26 -37.73
CA LYS A 38 -11.89 11.01 -37.49
C LYS A 38 -13.04 11.30 -36.53
N LYS A 39 -14.27 11.11 -37.01
CA LYS A 39 -15.52 11.05 -36.24
C LYS A 39 -16.20 9.71 -36.56
N LYS A 40 -16.94 9.18 -35.58
CA LYS A 40 -17.72 7.91 -35.51
C LYS A 40 -16.94 6.71 -34.98
N SER A 41 -17.50 5.88 -34.09
CA SER A 41 -18.93 5.70 -33.78
C SER A 41 -19.20 5.57 -32.28
N VAL A 42 -20.10 6.42 -31.78
CA VAL A 42 -20.95 6.15 -30.62
C VAL A 42 -21.80 4.93 -31.00
N LEU A 43 -21.54 3.80 -30.34
CA LEU A 43 -22.48 2.69 -30.27
C LEU A 43 -23.30 2.92 -29.00
N VAL A 44 -24.55 3.35 -29.20
CA VAL A 44 -25.60 3.30 -28.19
C VAL A 44 -25.80 1.82 -27.86
N GLN A 45 -25.34 1.39 -26.70
CA GLN A 45 -25.76 0.12 -26.11
C GLN A 45 -26.70 0.45 -24.95
N ALA A 46 -27.87 -0.19 -25.02
CA ALA A 46 -29.02 0.04 -24.17
C ALA A 46 -28.69 -0.16 -22.68
N ALA A 47 -29.35 0.64 -21.86
CA ALA A 47 -29.35 0.52 -20.41
C ALA A 47 -29.73 -0.89 -19.95
N PRO A 48 -29.05 -1.39 -18.89
CA PRO A 48 -29.72 -2.05 -17.80
C PRO A 48 -29.94 -1.03 -16.68
N ASP A 49 -31.20 -0.89 -16.26
CA ASP A 49 -31.60 -0.21 -15.03
C ASP A 49 -30.83 -0.80 -13.84
N VAL A 50 -29.88 -0.04 -13.29
CA VAL A 50 -29.47 -0.18 -11.89
C VAL A 50 -29.36 1.24 -11.32
N PRO A 51 -30.16 1.60 -10.31
CA PRO A 51 -30.11 2.92 -9.74
C PRO A 51 -28.75 3.11 -9.07
N ALA A 52 -27.93 4.00 -9.64
CA ALA A 52 -26.82 4.62 -8.93
C ALA A 52 -27.41 5.50 -7.82
N SER A 53 -27.84 4.85 -6.74
CA SER A 53 -28.00 5.46 -5.43
C SER A 53 -26.58 5.73 -4.89
N GLU A 54 -25.87 6.67 -5.53
CA GLU A 54 -24.80 7.42 -4.88
C GLU A 54 -25.46 8.36 -3.86
N THR A 55 -25.95 7.75 -2.78
CA THR A 55 -26.05 8.48 -1.53
C THR A 55 -24.62 8.47 -1.00
N PRO A 56 -23.95 9.61 -0.75
CA PRO A 56 -22.68 9.62 -0.06
C PRO A 56 -22.95 9.08 1.35
N ALA A 57 -22.79 7.77 1.53
CA ALA A 57 -22.89 7.14 2.81
C ALA A 57 -21.84 7.81 3.70
N ALA A 58 -22.33 8.45 4.74
CA ALA A 58 -21.61 9.42 5.55
C ALA A 58 -20.22 8.93 6.00
N PRO A 59 -19.27 9.85 6.26
CA PRO A 59 -17.94 9.53 6.81
C PRO A 59 -17.97 8.73 8.13
N ALA A 60 -19.15 8.57 8.73
CA ALA A 60 -19.38 7.70 9.88
C ALA A 60 -19.24 6.21 9.55
N SER A 61 -19.70 5.71 8.40
CA SER A 61 -19.62 4.26 8.09
C SER A 61 -18.19 3.79 7.79
N GLU A 62 -17.36 4.66 7.19
CA GLU A 62 -15.95 4.39 6.92
C GLU A 62 -15.12 4.15 8.19
N LEU A 63 -15.54 4.74 9.31
CA LEU A 63 -14.89 4.58 10.61
C LEU A 63 -15.61 3.57 11.51
N LEU A 64 -16.94 3.47 11.41
CA LEU A 64 -17.74 2.59 12.25
C LEU A 64 -17.34 1.13 12.06
N VAL A 65 -17.23 0.65 10.82
CA VAL A 65 -16.93 -0.77 10.58
C VAL A 65 -15.53 -1.15 11.06
N PRO A 66 -14.45 -0.42 10.73
CA PRO A 66 -13.14 -0.65 11.32
C PRO A 66 -13.14 -0.56 12.85
N SER A 67 -13.89 0.37 13.44
CA SER A 67 -13.97 0.53 14.90
C SER A 67 -14.66 -0.65 15.58
N ILE A 68 -15.77 -1.16 15.01
CA ILE A 68 -16.43 -2.37 15.49
C ILE A 68 -15.49 -3.56 15.38
N MET A 69 -14.78 -3.70 14.24
CA MET A 69 -13.79 -4.76 14.05
C MET A 69 -12.65 -4.66 15.07
N ILE A 70 -12.22 -3.44 15.43
CA ILE A 70 -11.24 -3.25 16.52
C ILE A 70 -11.83 -3.73 17.84
N GLY A 71 -13.06 -3.32 18.19
CA GLY A 71 -13.70 -3.74 19.44
C GLY A 71 -13.83 -5.26 19.56
N VAL A 72 -14.35 -5.92 18.52
CA VAL A 72 -14.44 -7.39 18.44
C VAL A 72 -13.05 -8.02 18.45
N GLY A 73 -12.10 -7.42 17.73
CA GLY A 73 -10.72 -7.88 17.67
C GLY A 73 -10.01 -7.83 19.02
N ILE A 74 -10.25 -6.80 19.84
CA ILE A 74 -9.66 -6.69 21.18
C ILE A 74 -10.20 -7.80 22.07
N LEU A 75 -11.50 -8.07 22.02
CA LEU A 75 -12.13 -9.14 22.80
C LEU A 75 -11.59 -10.52 22.37
N ALA A 76 -11.53 -10.78 21.07
CA ALA A 76 -10.99 -12.03 20.53
C ALA A 76 -9.50 -12.20 20.84
N PHE A 77 -8.73 -11.12 20.70
CA PHE A 77 -7.31 -11.09 21.04
C PHE A 77 -7.09 -11.34 22.54
N ALA A 78 -7.88 -10.73 23.43
CA ALA A 78 -7.78 -10.99 24.86
C ALA A 78 -8.06 -12.46 25.19
N GLY A 79 -9.09 -13.05 24.58
CA GLY A 79 -9.42 -14.47 24.76
C GLY A 79 -8.29 -15.40 24.29
N THR A 80 -7.84 -15.23 23.06
CA THR A 80 -6.75 -16.03 22.46
C THR A 80 -5.42 -15.85 23.20
N THR A 81 -5.12 -14.62 23.66
CA THR A 81 -3.91 -14.32 24.44
C THR A 81 -3.92 -15.03 25.81
N LEU A 82 -5.07 -15.08 26.48
CA LEU A 82 -5.19 -15.76 27.79
C LEU A 82 -5.03 -17.27 27.65
N GLU A 83 -5.58 -17.85 26.58
CA GLU A 83 -5.52 -19.30 26.32
C GLU A 83 -4.15 -19.73 25.77
N GLY A 84 -3.53 -18.91 24.92
CA GLY A 84 -2.22 -19.17 24.32
C GLY A 84 -1.02 -18.89 25.23
N ARG A 85 -1.25 -18.43 26.47
CA ARG A 85 -0.17 -18.05 27.39
C ARG A 85 0.66 -19.26 27.82
N PRO A 86 2.00 -19.24 27.68
CA PRO A 86 2.87 -20.24 28.27
C PRO A 86 2.76 -20.20 29.80
N ALA A 87 2.60 -21.36 30.44
CA ALA A 87 2.51 -21.44 31.90
C ALA A 87 3.74 -20.87 32.63
N THR A 88 4.89 -20.82 31.95
CA THR A 88 6.17 -20.31 32.45
C THR A 88 6.32 -18.79 32.40
N MET A 89 5.36 -18.06 31.80
CA MET A 89 5.47 -16.62 31.58
C MET A 89 4.39 -15.86 32.36
N SER A 90 4.78 -14.76 33.01
CA SER A 90 3.83 -13.89 33.70
C SER A 90 2.87 -13.25 32.70
N LEU A 91 1.61 -13.05 33.11
CA LEU A 91 0.57 -12.48 32.23
C LEU A 91 0.96 -11.09 31.71
N GLY A 92 1.54 -10.24 32.56
CA GLY A 92 1.96 -8.90 32.20
C GLY A 92 3.05 -8.89 31.12
N LEU A 93 4.04 -9.79 31.22
CA LEU A 93 5.11 -9.90 30.24
C LEU A 93 4.60 -10.46 28.90
N TRP A 94 3.76 -11.50 28.95
CA TRP A 94 3.13 -12.08 27.76
C TRP A 94 2.26 -11.06 27.02
N LEU A 95 1.39 -10.36 27.74
CA LEU A 95 0.53 -9.32 27.18
C LEU A 95 1.36 -8.16 26.63
N GLY A 96 2.36 -7.69 27.37
CA GLY A 96 3.26 -6.62 26.95
C GLY A 96 4.02 -6.96 25.66
N MET A 97 4.53 -8.19 25.56
CA MET A 97 5.20 -8.69 24.36
C MET A 97 4.25 -8.74 23.16
N ASN A 98 3.05 -9.31 23.32
CA ASN A 98 2.09 -9.37 22.21
C ASN A 98 1.59 -7.98 21.79
N MET A 99 1.39 -7.07 22.74
CA MET A 99 1.08 -5.66 22.44
C MET A 99 2.21 -4.98 21.68
N ALA A 100 3.47 -5.19 22.07
CA ALA A 100 4.62 -4.64 21.36
C ALA A 100 4.70 -5.18 19.92
N ILE A 101 4.47 -6.49 19.73
CA ILE A 101 4.42 -7.11 18.40
C ILE A 101 3.29 -6.50 17.56
N LEU A 102 2.10 -6.33 18.12
CA LEU A 102 0.97 -5.68 17.44
C LEU A 102 1.28 -4.24 17.03
N ILE A 103 1.87 -3.44 17.92
CA ILE A 103 2.21 -2.05 17.63
C ILE A 103 3.26 -1.97 16.51
N VAL A 104 4.32 -2.76 16.60
CA VAL A 104 5.38 -2.81 15.56
C VAL A 104 4.81 -3.27 14.23
N SER A 105 3.99 -4.33 14.23
CA SER A 105 3.28 -4.83 13.05
C SER A 105 2.37 -3.75 12.44
N GLY A 106 1.66 -2.99 13.28
CA GLY A 106 0.84 -1.86 12.86
C GLY A 106 1.65 -0.77 12.16
N VAL A 107 2.77 -0.35 12.75
CA VAL A 107 3.67 0.65 12.17
C VAL A 107 4.26 0.16 10.85
N LEU A 108 4.71 -1.10 10.78
CA LEU A 108 5.22 -1.72 9.57
C LEU A 108 4.15 -1.83 8.48
N THR A 109 2.93 -2.22 8.84
CA THR A 109 1.80 -2.28 7.90
C THR A 109 1.48 -0.89 7.35
N TYR A 110 1.42 0.11 8.23
CA TYR A 110 1.16 1.49 7.83
C TYR A 110 2.24 2.00 6.85
N GLY A 111 3.52 1.84 7.20
CA GLY A 111 4.63 2.19 6.31
C GLY A 111 4.65 1.39 5.00
N ALA A 112 4.28 0.11 5.04
CA ALA A 112 4.18 -0.72 3.84
C ALA A 112 3.07 -0.25 2.90
N LEU A 113 1.96 0.29 3.41
CA LEU A 113 0.91 0.88 2.56
C LEU A 113 1.37 2.16 1.88
N PHE A 114 2.20 2.97 2.53
CA PHE A 114 2.84 4.10 1.86
C PHE A 114 3.73 3.62 0.70
N ILE A 115 4.52 2.57 0.91
CA ILE A 115 5.33 1.99 -0.17
C ILE A 115 4.43 1.42 -1.27
N ALA A 116 3.35 0.72 -0.91
CA ALA A 116 2.41 0.15 -1.85
C ALA A 116 1.71 1.22 -2.70
N ALA A 117 1.34 2.37 -2.12
CA ALA A 117 0.81 3.52 -2.85
C ALA A 117 1.76 3.99 -3.95
N GLN A 118 3.05 4.08 -3.65
CA GLN A 118 4.05 4.51 -4.64
C GLN A 118 4.31 3.46 -5.72
N VAL A 119 4.17 2.17 -5.41
CA VAL A 119 4.48 1.06 -6.33
C VAL A 119 3.29 0.70 -7.22
N VAL A 120 2.07 0.77 -6.67
CA VAL A 120 0.83 0.30 -7.30
C VAL A 120 0.02 1.47 -7.87
N ASP A 121 0.38 2.72 -7.55
CA ASP A 121 -0.36 3.92 -7.92
C ASP A 121 -1.82 3.86 -7.43
N ALA A 122 -1.99 3.42 -6.17
CA ALA A 122 -3.28 3.24 -5.53
C ALA A 122 -3.50 4.29 -4.43
N ASP A 123 -4.73 4.80 -4.34
CA ASP A 123 -5.14 5.72 -3.28
C ASP A 123 -5.78 4.94 -2.13
N TYR A 124 -5.23 5.08 -0.93
CA TYR A 124 -5.71 4.41 0.29
C TYR A 124 -6.58 5.34 1.15
N GLY A 125 -6.92 6.53 0.64
CA GLY A 125 -7.76 7.52 1.31
C GLY A 125 -7.03 8.31 2.40
N TYR A 126 -7.79 8.87 3.35
CA TYR A 126 -7.25 9.76 4.37
C TYR A 126 -6.34 9.05 5.37
N ILE A 127 -5.22 9.71 5.72
CA ILE A 127 -4.22 9.25 6.69
C ILE A 127 -4.85 8.83 8.04
N SER A 128 -5.81 9.62 8.53
CA SER A 128 -6.50 9.39 9.81
C SER A 128 -7.39 8.15 9.79
N THR A 129 -8.15 7.93 8.71
CA THR A 129 -9.00 6.74 8.55
C THR A 129 -8.17 5.50 8.22
N GLY A 130 -7.06 5.69 7.48
CA GLY A 130 -6.08 4.64 7.19
C GLY A 130 -5.46 4.03 8.44
N ALA A 131 -5.14 4.83 9.46
CA ALA A 131 -4.59 4.32 10.72
C ALA A 131 -5.58 3.36 11.44
N VAL A 132 -6.88 3.72 11.46
CA VAL A 132 -7.93 2.88 12.05
C VAL A 132 -8.12 1.59 11.24
N LYS A 133 -8.14 1.68 9.91
CA LYS A 133 -8.22 0.51 9.00
C LYS A 133 -7.03 -0.43 9.21
N VAL A 134 -5.81 0.10 9.34
CA VAL A 134 -4.60 -0.69 9.61
C VAL A 134 -4.66 -1.33 11.00
N ALA A 135 -5.07 -0.61 12.02
CA ALA A 135 -5.22 -1.16 13.37
C ALA A 135 -6.21 -2.34 13.37
N ALA A 136 -7.34 -2.20 12.67
CA ALA A 136 -8.31 -3.27 12.49
C ALA A 136 -7.69 -4.49 11.77
N ILE A 137 -6.96 -4.29 10.67
CA ILE A 137 -6.30 -5.38 9.92
C ILE A 137 -5.29 -6.12 10.78
N VAL A 138 -4.39 -5.40 11.45
CA VAL A 138 -3.30 -5.98 12.24
C VAL A 138 -3.85 -6.77 13.43
N LEU A 139 -4.86 -6.20 14.09
CA LEU A 139 -5.53 -6.87 15.19
C LEU A 139 -6.29 -8.12 14.71
N THR A 140 -6.99 -8.04 13.57
CA THR A 140 -7.62 -9.22 12.96
C THR A 140 -6.60 -10.29 12.62
N GLN A 141 -5.46 -9.94 12.05
CA GLN A 141 -4.41 -10.90 11.74
C GLN A 141 -3.87 -11.62 12.98
N ALA A 142 -3.75 -10.91 14.11
CA ALA A 142 -3.25 -11.50 15.34
C ALA A 142 -4.19 -12.56 15.91
N TRP A 143 -5.43 -12.20 16.27
CA TRP A 143 -6.34 -13.19 16.87
C TRP A 143 -6.78 -14.27 15.88
N PHE A 144 -6.90 -13.93 14.60
CA PHE A 144 -7.26 -14.92 13.58
C PHE A 144 -6.10 -15.89 13.33
N GLY A 145 -4.85 -15.42 13.39
CA GLY A 145 -3.68 -16.30 13.36
C GLY A 145 -3.68 -17.30 14.51
N ASP A 146 -3.96 -16.84 15.72
CA ASP A 146 -4.04 -17.68 16.92
C ASP A 146 -5.15 -18.73 16.82
N LEU A 147 -6.36 -18.34 16.39
CA LEU A 147 -7.49 -19.25 16.22
C LEU A 147 -7.23 -20.34 15.18
N VAL A 148 -6.67 -19.97 14.02
CA VAL A 148 -6.42 -20.98 12.99
C VAL A 148 -5.23 -21.88 13.35
N GLY A 149 -4.34 -21.43 14.24
CA GLY A 149 -3.33 -22.27 14.87
C GLY A 149 -3.88 -23.49 15.61
N TRP A 150 -5.15 -23.46 16.03
CA TRP A 150 -5.82 -24.60 16.67
C TRP A 150 -6.36 -25.64 15.69
N ILE A 151 -6.46 -25.30 14.41
CA ILE A 151 -6.90 -26.24 13.38
C ILE A 151 -5.69 -27.07 12.95
N PRO A 152 -5.69 -28.41 13.12
CA PRO A 152 -4.55 -29.27 12.82
C PRO A 152 -4.42 -29.54 11.30
N ILE A 153 -4.70 -28.54 10.46
CA ILE A 153 -4.54 -28.63 9.01
C ILE A 153 -3.29 -27.82 8.65
N PRO A 154 -2.24 -28.47 8.12
CA PRO A 154 -1.04 -27.77 7.70
C PRO A 154 -1.40 -26.72 6.64
N TYR A 155 -0.84 -25.50 6.77
CA TYR A 155 -1.02 -24.36 5.87
C TYR A 155 -2.41 -23.68 5.87
N ALA A 156 -3.45 -24.27 6.47
CA ALA A 156 -4.79 -23.65 6.50
C ALA A 156 -4.78 -22.29 7.22
N GLY A 157 -4.00 -22.17 8.30
CA GLY A 157 -3.75 -20.89 8.99
C GLY A 157 -3.20 -19.81 8.10
N GLY A 158 -2.16 -20.13 7.35
CA GLY A 158 -1.55 -19.19 6.42
C GLY A 158 -2.53 -18.73 5.34
N LEU A 159 -3.25 -19.67 4.72
CA LEU A 159 -4.17 -19.38 3.62
C LEU A 159 -5.40 -18.59 4.07
N LEU A 160 -6.03 -18.97 5.19
CA LEU A 160 -7.20 -18.26 5.70
C LEU A 160 -6.83 -16.86 6.19
N ALA A 161 -5.69 -16.70 6.88
CA ALA A 161 -5.21 -15.38 7.27
C ALA A 161 -4.88 -14.51 6.05
N TRP A 162 -4.38 -15.11 4.97
CA TRP A 162 -4.18 -14.44 3.68
C TRP A 162 -5.50 -13.96 3.07
N LEU A 163 -6.49 -14.84 2.97
CA LEU A 163 -7.80 -14.51 2.41
C LEU A 163 -8.51 -13.44 3.24
N ALA A 164 -8.44 -13.51 4.57
CA ALA A 164 -8.97 -12.48 5.47
C ALA A 164 -8.28 -11.12 5.23
N THR A 165 -6.96 -11.12 5.16
CA THR A 165 -6.18 -9.90 4.87
C THR A 165 -6.56 -9.29 3.52
N TYR A 166 -6.65 -10.12 2.48
CA TYR A 166 -7.08 -9.70 1.15
C TYR A 166 -8.48 -9.08 1.16
N ALA A 167 -9.44 -9.75 1.80
CA ALA A 167 -10.81 -9.28 1.90
C ALA A 167 -10.87 -7.93 2.65
N MET A 168 -10.09 -7.76 3.72
CA MET A 168 -10.02 -6.50 4.45
C MET A 168 -9.37 -5.39 3.62
N PHE A 169 -8.32 -5.68 2.84
CA PHE A 169 -7.75 -4.68 1.93
C PHE A 169 -8.76 -4.21 0.89
N LYS A 170 -9.45 -5.16 0.25
CA LYS A 170 -10.48 -4.86 -0.73
C LYS A 170 -11.64 -4.07 -0.12
N TYR A 171 -12.12 -4.48 1.05
CA TYR A 171 -13.29 -3.88 1.68
C TYR A 171 -12.99 -2.53 2.35
N PHE A 172 -11.86 -2.38 3.05
CA PHE A 172 -11.55 -1.14 3.75
C PHE A 172 -10.97 -0.05 2.86
N PHE A 173 -10.20 -0.41 1.84
CA PHE A 173 -9.56 0.56 0.96
C PHE A 173 -10.22 0.64 -0.41
N GLU A 174 -11.31 -0.10 -0.62
CA GLU A 174 -12.07 -0.13 -1.88
C GLU A 174 -11.18 -0.39 -3.11
N LEU A 175 -10.14 -1.21 -2.91
CA LEU A 175 -9.14 -1.51 -3.92
C LEU A 175 -9.67 -2.51 -4.94
N ASP A 176 -9.29 -2.33 -6.20
CA ASP A 176 -9.42 -3.36 -7.24
C ASP A 176 -8.66 -4.63 -6.85
N ASP A 177 -9.06 -5.79 -7.38
CA ASP A 177 -8.49 -7.09 -7.03
C ASP A 177 -6.95 -7.11 -7.21
N MET A 178 -6.43 -6.53 -8.31
CA MET A 178 -5.00 -6.45 -8.57
C MET A 178 -4.25 -5.53 -7.60
N ALA A 179 -4.87 -4.39 -7.23
CA ALA A 179 -4.29 -3.46 -6.29
C ALA A 179 -4.29 -4.04 -4.87
N ALA A 180 -5.36 -4.73 -4.47
CA ALA A 180 -5.46 -5.42 -3.18
C ALA A 180 -4.43 -6.56 -3.06
N ILE A 181 -4.26 -7.39 -4.10
CA ILE A 181 -3.23 -8.44 -4.13
C ILE A 181 -1.83 -7.83 -4.02
N SER A 182 -1.54 -6.80 -4.82
CA SER A 182 -0.22 -6.16 -4.84
C SER A 182 0.11 -5.51 -3.49
N SER A 183 -0.86 -4.81 -2.89
CA SER A 183 -0.73 -4.22 -1.54
C SER A 183 -0.43 -5.26 -0.49
N MET A 184 -1.18 -6.37 -0.50
CA MET A 184 -0.97 -7.48 0.41
C MET A 184 0.43 -8.07 0.24
N ILE A 185 0.91 -8.27 -0.99
CA ILE A 185 2.26 -8.77 -1.27
C ILE A 185 3.31 -7.81 -0.69
N VAL A 186 3.20 -6.51 -0.94
CA VAL A 186 4.14 -5.50 -0.41
C VAL A 186 4.18 -5.55 1.12
N VAL A 187 3.01 -5.55 1.77
CA VAL A 187 2.89 -5.64 3.23
C VAL A 187 3.57 -6.91 3.75
N ARG A 188 3.31 -8.06 3.12
CA ARG A 188 3.91 -9.35 3.52
C ARG A 188 5.42 -9.35 3.34
N VAL A 189 5.94 -8.82 2.24
CA VAL A 189 7.38 -8.71 1.99
C VAL A 189 8.03 -7.82 3.05
N VAL A 190 7.43 -6.68 3.40
CA VAL A 190 7.94 -5.80 4.45
C VAL A 190 7.98 -6.51 5.81
N HIS A 191 6.90 -7.22 6.19
CA HIS A 191 6.88 -7.97 7.44
C HIS A 191 7.89 -9.10 7.46
N TRP A 192 8.04 -9.83 6.35
CA TRP A 192 9.02 -10.90 6.22
C TRP A 192 10.45 -10.35 6.33
N LEU A 193 10.75 -9.23 5.67
CA LEU A 193 12.06 -8.56 5.79
C LEU A 193 12.31 -8.11 7.22
N ALA A 194 11.33 -7.49 7.88
CA ALA A 194 11.45 -7.08 9.28
C ALA A 194 11.72 -8.27 10.21
N PHE A 195 11.04 -9.40 9.98
CA PHE A 195 11.26 -10.64 10.72
C PHE A 195 12.69 -11.19 10.51
N VAL A 196 13.15 -11.25 9.25
CA VAL A 196 14.52 -11.71 8.94
C VAL A 196 15.56 -10.80 9.59
N LEU A 197 15.38 -9.47 9.52
CA LEU A 197 16.29 -8.52 10.16
C LEU A 197 16.30 -8.66 11.68
N ALA A 198 15.15 -8.88 12.31
CA ALA A 198 15.06 -9.14 13.74
C ALA A 198 15.80 -10.43 14.12
N LEU A 199 15.64 -11.51 13.36
CA LEU A 199 16.39 -12.76 13.56
C LEU A 199 17.89 -12.55 13.43
N VAL A 200 18.35 -11.85 12.39
CA VAL A 200 19.77 -11.53 12.20
C VAL A 200 20.31 -10.71 13.37
N ALA A 201 19.54 -9.74 13.87
CA ALA A 201 19.93 -8.93 15.03
C ALA A 201 20.05 -9.79 16.31
N ILE A 202 19.11 -10.70 16.56
CA ILE A 202 19.14 -11.60 17.73
C ILE A 202 20.35 -12.54 17.65
N VAL A 203 20.55 -13.20 16.51
CA VAL A 203 21.70 -14.11 16.30
C VAL A 203 23.02 -13.34 16.42
N GLY A 204 23.07 -12.11 15.90
CA GLY A 204 24.20 -11.20 16.05
C GLY A 204 24.46 -10.81 17.51
N ALA A 205 23.42 -10.50 18.28
CA ALA A 205 23.57 -10.18 19.71
C ALA A 205 24.12 -11.37 20.50
N MET A 206 23.61 -12.58 20.24
CA MET A 206 24.09 -13.82 20.85
C MET A 206 25.55 -14.12 20.51
N SER A 207 25.98 -13.87 19.27
CA SER A 207 27.36 -14.11 18.85
C SER A 207 28.37 -13.13 19.47
N HIS A 208 27.92 -11.97 19.94
CA HIS A 208 28.73 -10.98 20.65
C HIS A 208 28.66 -11.12 22.18
N GLY A 209 28.05 -12.20 22.70
CA GLY A 209 27.98 -12.47 24.13
C GLY A 209 27.03 -11.56 24.90
N ILE A 210 26.11 -10.87 24.22
CA ILE A 210 25.02 -10.17 24.90
C ILE A 210 24.06 -11.23 25.42
N ASP A 211 24.00 -11.35 26.74
CA ASP A 211 23.07 -12.27 27.39
C ASP A 211 21.64 -11.76 27.19
N VAL A 212 20.88 -12.47 26.35
CA VAL A 212 19.45 -12.25 26.13
C VAL A 212 18.59 -13.08 27.08
N SER A 213 19.19 -13.95 27.90
CA SER A 213 18.47 -14.69 28.94
C SER A 213 17.67 -13.81 29.92
N PRO A 214 18.09 -12.60 30.34
CA PRO A 214 17.25 -11.75 31.18
C PRO A 214 15.96 -11.23 30.49
N LEU A 215 15.87 -11.28 29.15
CA LEU A 215 14.63 -10.99 28.41
C LEU A 215 13.68 -12.21 28.36
N ILE A 216 14.20 -13.41 28.65
CA ILE A 216 13.52 -14.70 28.47
C ILE A 216 13.20 -15.35 29.83
N ALA A 217 14.02 -15.08 30.85
CA ALA A 217 13.88 -15.65 32.18
C ALA A 217 12.68 -15.01 32.90
N PRO A 218 11.77 -15.82 33.47
CA PRO A 218 10.74 -15.29 34.35
C PRO A 218 11.44 -14.57 35.51
N GLN A 219 11.10 -13.30 35.74
CA GLN A 219 11.49 -12.66 36.99
C GLN A 219 10.87 -13.49 38.12
N PRO A 220 11.66 -13.92 39.12
CA PRO A 220 11.08 -14.55 40.29
C PRO A 220 10.04 -13.58 40.85
N ASP A 221 8.84 -14.10 41.08
CA ASP A 221 7.74 -13.34 41.65
C ASP A 221 8.31 -12.55 42.83
N ALA A 222 8.20 -11.22 42.77
CA ALA A 222 8.47 -10.39 43.91
C ALA A 222 7.38 -10.74 44.92
N ASP A 223 7.67 -11.76 45.73
CA ASP A 223 6.83 -12.24 46.81
C ASP A 223 6.37 -11.02 47.59
N VAL A 224 5.06 -10.77 47.48
CA VAL A 224 4.39 -9.82 48.33
C VAL A 224 4.49 -10.40 49.74
N GLU A 225 5.54 -10.02 50.46
CA GLU A 225 5.60 -10.06 51.93
C GLU A 225 4.42 -9.21 52.43
N MET A 226 3.22 -9.80 52.45
CA MET A 226 2.14 -9.30 53.28
C MET A 226 2.48 -9.71 54.70
N ASP A 227 3.24 -8.79 55.32
CA ASP A 227 3.45 -8.53 56.73
C ASP A 227 2.30 -9.10 57.59
N GLU A 228 2.36 -10.41 57.92
CA GLU A 228 1.60 -11.00 59.01
C GLU A 228 2.20 -10.45 60.32
N ARG A 229 1.77 -9.25 60.71
CA ARG A 229 1.99 -8.78 62.07
C ARG A 229 0.88 -9.31 62.99
N PRO A 230 1.25 -9.84 64.17
CA PRO A 230 0.33 -10.44 65.13
C PRO A 230 -0.61 -9.43 65.79
#